data_AF-A0A925AUQ7-F1
#
_entry.id   AF-A0A925AUQ7-F1
#
_cell.length_a   1.000
_cell.length_b   1.000
_cell.length_c   1.000
_cell.angle_alpha   90.00
_cell.angle_beta   90.00
_cell.angle_gamma   90.00
#
_symmetry.space_group_name_H-M   'P 1'
#
loop_
_entity.id
_entity.type
_entity.pdbx_description
1 polymer ?
#
loop_
_entity_poly.entity_id
_entity_poly.type
_entity_poly.pdbx_seq_one_letter_code
_entity_poly.pdbx_strand_id
1 'polypeptide(L)' 'MKKSKYCLICLIIALLVLIIVPFLIPTQRYVDEARSLASSKLGAAIIIGGLNFGLLPTPRLVLKDIIVGKNDDLKVK' A
#
# COMPACT_ATOMS: atom_id res chain seq x y z
N MET A 1 -0.45 36.77 -22.82
CA MET A 1 0.30 36.29 -21.62
C MET A 1 -0.54 35.94 -20.37
N LYS A 2 -1.90 35.98 -20.39
CA LYS A 2 -2.71 35.64 -19.19
C LYS A 2 -2.92 34.12 -18.97
N LYS A 3 -2.98 33.32 -20.05
CA LYS A 3 -3.24 31.87 -19.99
C LYS A 3 -2.08 31.02 -19.46
N SER A 4 -0.82 31.47 -19.61
CA SER A 4 0.34 30.70 -19.11
C SER A 4 0.38 30.64 -17.59
N LYS A 5 -0.08 31.70 -16.92
CA LYS A 5 -0.12 31.78 -15.45
C LYS A 5 -1.03 30.70 -14.85
N TYR A 6 -2.21 30.50 -15.45
CA TYR A 6 -3.16 29.46 -15.05
C TYR A 6 -2.64 28.05 -15.35
N CYS A 7 -1.94 27.87 -16.47
CA CYS A 7 -1.31 26.58 -16.79
C CYS A 7 -0.24 26.20 -15.75
N LEU A 8 0.58 27.16 -15.33
CA LEU A 8 1.58 26.99 -14.28
C LEU A 8 0.95 26.65 -12.93
N ILE A 9 -0.13 27.34 -12.57
CA ILE A 9 -0.87 27.07 -11.33
C ILE A 9 -1.48 25.66 -11.35
N CYS A 10 -2.13 25.25 -12.45
CA CYS A 10 -2.67 23.90 -12.58
C CYS A 10 -1.58 22.82 -12.49
N LEU A 11 -0.41 23.06 -13.09
CA LEU A 11 0.71 22.14 -13.03
C LEU A 11 1.23 21.96 -11.59
N ILE A 12 1.38 23.05 -10.85
CA ILE A 12 1.81 23.03 -9.45
C ILE A 12 0.79 22.29 -8.57
N ILE A 13 -0.50 22.56 -8.77
CA ILE A 13 -1.58 21.87 -8.05
C ILE A 13 -1.55 20.36 -8.36
N ALA A 14 -1.42 19.98 -9.63
CA ALA A 14 -1.34 18.58 -10.03
C ALA A 14 -0.14 17.87 -9.40
N LEU A 15 1.01 18.54 -9.34
CA LEU A 15 2.23 18.00 -8.72
C LEU A 15 2.06 17.82 -7.20
N LEU A 16 1.45 18.80 -6.53
CA LEU A 16 1.15 18.71 -5.10
C LEU A 16 0.18 17.57 -4.80
N VAL A 17 -0.89 17.43 -5.57
CA VAL A 17 -1.84 16.31 -5.44
C VAL A 17 -1.11 14.99 -5.61
N LEU A 18 -0.25 14.86 -6.63
CA LEU A 18 0.51 13.63 -6.87
C LEU A 18 1.40 13.24 -5.69
N ILE A 19 1.97 14.22 -4.98
CA ILE A 19 2.81 14.00 -3.80
C ILE A 19 1.97 13.68 -2.57
N ILE A 20 0.81 14.33 -2.38
CA ILE A 20 0.00 14.20 -1.15
C ILE A 20 -0.86 12.93 -1.17
N VAL A 21 -1.41 12.54 -2.33
CA VAL A 21 -2.28 11.37 -2.50
C VAL A 21 -1.73 10.08 -1.86
N PRO A 22 -0.46 9.67 -2.04
CA PRO A 22 0.05 8.44 -1.42
C PRO A 22 0.06 8.49 0.11
N PHE A 23 0.10 9.66 0.74
CA PHE A 23 0.02 9.81 2.19
C PHE A 23 -1.41 9.86 2.71
N LEU A 24 -2.38 10.18 1.85
CA LEU A 24 -3.79 10.27 2.22
C LEU A 24 -4.50 8.91 2.14
N ILE A 25 -3.91 7.93 1.45
CA ILE A 25 -4.44 6.57 1.35
C ILE A 25 -4.07 5.80 2.63
N PRO A 26 -5.04 5.41 3.48
CA PRO A 26 -4.77 4.62 4.67
C PRO A 26 -4.37 3.19 4.26
N THR A 27 -3.06 2.98 4.12
CA THR A 27 -2.46 1.69 3.73
C THR A 27 -2.88 0.55 4.66
N GLN A 28 -3.19 0.84 5.93
CA GLN A 28 -3.66 -0.15 6.91
C GLN A 28 -4.95 -0.85 6.49
N ARG A 29 -5.92 -0.14 5.88
CA ARG A 29 -7.16 -0.79 5.42
C ARG A 29 -6.92 -1.85 4.36
N TYR A 30 -5.96 -1.60 3.45
CA TYR A 30 -5.57 -2.58 2.44
C TYR A 30 -4.86 -3.78 3.07
N VAL A 31 -4.10 -3.58 4.15
CA VAL A 31 -3.46 -4.67 4.92
C VAL A 31 -4.53 -5.55 5.57
N ASP A 32 -5.53 -4.96 6.22
CA ASP A 32 -6.59 -5.70 6.91
C ASP A 32 -7.44 -6.51 5.94
N GLU A 33 -7.76 -5.94 4.78
CA GLU A 33 -8.50 -6.63 3.73
C GLU A 33 -7.67 -7.78 3.13
N ALA A 34 -6.39 -7.55 2.84
CA ALA A 34 -5.47 -8.59 2.38
C ALA A 34 -5.30 -9.71 3.42
N ARG A 35 -5.23 -9.36 4.71
CA ARG A 35 -5.17 -10.29 5.82
C ARG A 35 -6.42 -11.15 5.92
N SER A 36 -7.59 -10.53 5.82
CA SER A 36 -8.88 -11.23 5.82
C SER A 36 -8.98 -12.21 4.66
N LEU A 37 -8.59 -11.77 3.45
CA LEU A 37 -8.63 -12.60 2.25
C LEU A 37 -7.65 -13.77 2.34
N ALA A 38 -6.43 -13.53 2.82
CA ALA A 38 -5.43 -14.55 3.02
C ALA A 38 -5.84 -15.55 4.12
N SER A 39 -6.37 -15.09 5.25
CA SER A 39 -6.87 -15.97 6.32
C SER A 39 -8.06 -16.81 5.85
N SER A 40 -8.94 -16.26 5.02
CA SER A 40 -10.03 -17.00 4.41
C SER A 40 -9.53 -18.09 3.45
N LYS A 41 -8.47 -17.82 2.68
CA LYS A 41 -7.91 -18.79 1.71
C LYS A 41 -7.00 -19.83 2.36
N LEU A 42 -6.25 -19.48 3.40
CA LEU A 42 -5.34 -20.39 4.11
C LEU A 42 -6.02 -21.14 5.27
N GLY A 43 -7.22 -20.73 5.69
CA GLY A 43 -7.93 -21.33 6.83
C GLY A 43 -7.26 -21.12 8.18
N ALA A 44 -6.29 -20.20 8.28
CA ALA A 44 -5.51 -19.94 9.48
C ALA A 44 -5.40 -18.43 9.75
N ALA A 45 -5.25 -18.05 11.02
CA ALA A 45 -4.99 -16.66 11.39
C ALA A 45 -3.58 -16.26 10.90
N ILE A 46 -3.51 -15.19 10.09
CA ILE A 46 -2.25 -14.68 9.56
C ILE A 46 -1.93 -13.36 10.25
N ILE A 47 -0.67 -13.15 10.62
CA ILE A 47 -0.16 -11.87 11.12
C ILE A 47 0.83 -11.33 10.09
N ILE A 48 0.60 -10.11 9.62
CA ILE A 48 1.46 -9.42 8.65
C ILE A 48 2.23 -8.35 9.42
N GLY A 49 3.54 -8.55 9.61
CA GLY A 49 4.41 -7.63 10.35
C GLY A 49 4.80 -6.37 9.57
N GLY A 50 4.80 -6.44 8.23
CA GLY A 50 5.11 -5.28 7.38
C GLY A 50 4.57 -5.39 5.96
N LEU A 51 4.24 -4.25 5.36
CA LEU A 51 3.75 -4.16 3.98
C LEU A 51 4.55 -3.10 3.24
N ASN A 52 5.26 -3.50 2.19
CA ASN A 52 6.01 -2.61 1.32
C ASN A 52 5.33 -2.51 -0.04
N PHE A 53 4.95 -1.29 -0.41
CA PHE A 53 4.41 -1.00 -1.73
C PHE A 53 5.53 -0.51 -2.64
N GLY A 54 5.83 -1.27 -3.70
CA GLY A 54 6.79 -0.91 -4.73
C GLY A 54 6.05 -0.50 -5.99
N LEU A 55 6.24 0.73 -6.47
CA LEU A 55 5.52 1.23 -7.64
C LEU A 55 6.20 0.88 -8.98
N LEU A 56 7.52 0.62 -8.98
CA LEU A 56 8.33 0.52 -10.21
C LEU A 56 9.29 -0.69 -10.21
N PRO A 57 9.60 -1.27 -11.38
CA PRO A 57 8.99 -1.03 -12.70
C PRO A 57 7.58 -1.63 -12.85
N THR A 58 7.25 -2.63 -12.02
CA THR A 58 5.92 -3.21 -11.91
C THR A 58 5.33 -2.91 -10.53
N PRO A 59 4.08 -2.42 -10.44
CA PRO A 59 3.43 -2.20 -9.16
C PRO A 59 3.28 -3.55 -8.44
N ARG A 60 3.92 -3.65 -7.28
CA ARG A 60 3.94 -4.85 -6.46
C ARG A 60 3.74 -4.51 -5.00
N LEU A 61 3.02 -5.38 -4.31
CA LEU A 61 2.78 -5.31 -2.89
C LEU A 61 3.50 -6.48 -2.23
N VAL A 62 4.52 -6.18 -1.43
CA VAL A 62 5.38 -7.17 -0.79
C VAL A 62 4.99 -7.24 0.68
N LEU A 63 4.44 -8.39 1.07
CA LEU A 63 4.17 -8.73 2.46
C LEU A 63 5.47 -9.23 3.10
N LYS A 64 5.90 -8.62 4.19
CA LYS A 64 7.02 -9.05 5.02
C LYS A 64 6.51 -9.58 6.36
N ASP A 65 7.27 -10.52 6.92
CA ASP A 65 7.02 -11.10 8.23
C ASP A 65 5.61 -11.69 8.33
N ILE A 66 5.28 -12.59 7.39
CA ILE A 66 4.03 -13.33 7.40
C ILE A 66 4.17 -14.47 8.42
N ILE A 67 3.36 -14.41 9.48
CA ILE A 67 3.23 -15.46 10.48
C ILE A 67 1.90 -16.15 10.24
N VAL A 68 1.91 -17.47 10.05
CA VAL A 68 0.69 -18.28 9.89
C VAL A 68 0.48 -19.11 11.15
N GLY A 69 -0.69 -18.95 11.79
CA GLY A 69 -1.05 -19.69 13.01
C GLY A 69 -0.74 -18.95 14.31
N LYS A 70 -1.30 -19.46 15.42
CA LYS A 70 -1.21 -18.85 16.77
C LYS A 70 0.18 -19.01 17.42
N ASN A 71 1.02 -19.91 16.90
CA ASN A 71 2.28 -20.34 17.52
C ASN A 71 3.52 -20.21 16.60
N ASP A 72 3.58 -19.19 15.72
CA ASP A 72 4.79 -18.93 14.90
C ASP A 72 5.22 -20.15 14.02
N ASP A 73 4.26 -21.03 13.70
CA ASP A 73 4.51 -22.36 13.13
C ASP A 73 5.15 -22.30 11.73
N LEU A 74 4.89 -21.23 10.98
CA LEU A 74 5.47 -21.00 9.66
C LEU A 74 5.80 -19.53 9.47
N LYS A 75 7.11 -19.24 9.38
CA LYS A 75 7.67 -17.90 9.20
C LYS A 75 8.39 -17.82 7.87
N VAL A 76 7.84 -17.06 6.93
CA VAL A 76 8.45 -16.83 5.61
C VAL A 76 9.13 -15.46 5.65
N LYS A 77 10.46 -15.45 5.54
CA LYS A 77 11.32 -14.25 5.52
C LYS A 77 11.46 -13.67 4.12
#